data_AF-A0AAE4DGI9-F1
#
_entry.id   AF-A0AAE4DGI9-F1
#
_cell.length_a   1.000
_cell.length_b   1.000
_cell.length_c   1.000
_cell.angle_alpha   90.00
_cell.angle_beta   90.00
_cell.angle_gamma   90.00
#
_symmetry.space_group_name_H-M   'P 1'
#
loop_
_entity.id
_entity.type
_entity.pdbx_description
1 polymer ?
#
loop_
_entity_poly.entity_id
_entity_poly.type
_entity_poly.pdbx_seq_one_letter_code
_entity_poly.pdbx_strand_id
1 'polypeptide(L)' 'MLYIKALHIIFVVTWFAGLFYIVRLFIYHTEAEQRSEPEKSILQSQFRLMEKRLWYGITWPSAVLTMIFGIW' A
#
# COMPACT_ATOMS: atom_id res chain seq x y z
N MET A 1 26.56 11.33 5.67
CA MET A 1 25.58 12.41 5.47
C MET A 1 24.76 12.24 4.18
N LEU A 2 25.34 12.21 2.98
CA LEU A 2 24.56 12.08 1.73
C LEU A 2 23.89 10.71 1.55
N TYR A 3 24.56 9.61 1.88
CA TYR A 3 24.02 8.25 1.71
C TYR A 3 22.77 7.97 2.57
N ILE A 4 22.72 8.51 3.79
CA ILE A 4 21.58 8.35 4.70
C ILE A 4 20.36 9.10 4.16
N LYS A 5 20.56 10.33 3.66
CA LYS A 5 19.50 11.10 2.99
C LYS A 5 19.00 10.42 1.72
N ALA A 6 19.89 9.82 0.92
CA ALA A 6 19.50 9.08 -0.28
C ALA A 6 18.65 7.84 0.06
N LEU A 7 19.05 7.06 1.07
CA LEU A 7 18.28 5.92 1.57
C LEU A 7 16.91 6.35 2.10
N HIS A 8 16.86 7.45 2.86
CA HIS A 8 15.60 8.02 3.34
C HIS A 8 14.65 8.37 2.18
N ILE A 9 15.14 9.07 1.15
CA ILE A 9 14.33 9.42 -0.03
C ILE A 9 13.82 8.18 -0.75
N ILE A 10 14.64 7.13 -0.90
CA ILE A 10 14.21 5.87 -1.53
C ILE A 10 13.05 5.25 -0.73
N PHE A 11 13.14 5.22 0.61
CA PHE A 11 12.06 4.71 1.46
C PHE A 11 10.79 5.56 1.41
N VAL A 12 10.93 6.89 1.35
CA VAL A 12 9.80 7.81 1.13
C VAL A 12 9.10 7.47 -0.18
N VAL A 13 9.85 7.31 -1.27
CA VAL A 13 9.29 7.02 -2.61
C VAL A 13 8.60 5.66 -2.64
N THR A 14 9.19 4.61 -2.06
CA THR A 14 8.55 3.29 -1.97
C THR A 14 7.29 3.31 -1.12
N TRP A 15 7.28 4.10 -0.04
CA TRP A 15 6.09 4.29 0.79
C TRP A 15 4.98 5.02 0.03
N PHE A 16 5.32 6.10 -0.67
CA PHE A 16 4.37 6.88 -1.46
C PHE A 16 3.79 6.06 -2.63
N ALA A 17 4.60 5.21 -3.26
CA ALA A 17 4.15 4.26 -4.28
C ALA A 17 3.14 3.23 -3.71
N GLY A 18 3.38 2.73 -2.49
CA GLY A 18 2.46 1.83 -1.79
C GLY A 18 1.11 2.48 -1.50
N LEU A 19 1.12 3.75 -1.05
CA LEU A 19 -0.09 4.54 -0.81
C LEU A 19 -0.89 4.80 -2.10
N PHE A 20 -0.22 5.12 -3.21
CA PHE A 20 -0.93 5.28 -4.49
C PHE A 20 -1.56 3.97 -4.98
N TYR A 21 -0.88 2.85 -4.76
CA TYR A 21 -1.36 1.54 -5.19
C TYR A 21 -2.59 1.08 -4.39
N ILE A 22 -2.65 1.39 -3.08
CA ILE A 22 -3.83 1.02 -2.27
C ILE A 22 -5.08 1.80 -2.69
N VAL A 23 -4.94 3.09 -3.02
CA VAL A 23 -6.08 3.92 -3.49
C VAL A 23 -6.71 3.32 -4.75
N ARG A 24 -5.88 2.88 -5.71
CA ARG A 24 -6.36 2.19 -6.92
C ARG A 24 -7.09 0.89 -6.58
N LEU A 25 -6.56 0.13 -5.63
CA LEU A 25 -7.16 -1.14 -5.21
C LEU A 25 -8.53 -0.93 -4.56
N PHE A 26 -8.68 0.17 -3.80
CA PHE A 26 -9.93 0.58 -3.17
C PHE A 26 -11.00 0.98 -4.20
N ILE A 27 -10.61 1.66 -5.28
CA ILE A 27 -11.54 2.01 -6.38
C ILE A 27 -12.09 0.74 -7.03
N TYR A 28 -11.24 -0.25 -7.31
CA TYR A 28 -11.68 -1.56 -7.82
C TYR A 28 -12.56 -2.32 -6.81
N HIS A 29 -12.33 -2.14 -5.50
CA HIS A 29 -13.19 -2.70 -4.48
C HIS A 29 -14.61 -2.11 -4.52
N THR A 30 -14.73 -0.79 -4.64
CA THR A 30 -16.03 -0.10 -4.76
C THR A 30 -16.74 -0.41 -6.08
N GLU A 31 -16.00 -0.55 -7.18
CA GLU A 31 -16.56 -0.91 -8.49
C GLU A 31 -17.03 -2.38 -8.52
N ALA A 32 -16.29 -3.29 -7.89
CA ALA A 32 -16.73 -4.67 -7.66
C ALA A 32 -17.95 -4.73 -6.71
N GLU A 33 -18.07 -3.79 -5.78
CA GLU A 33 -19.23 -3.67 -4.89
C GLU A 33 -20.52 -3.25 -5.62
N GLN A 34 -20.44 -2.75 -6.85
CA GLN A 34 -21.62 -2.46 -7.68
C GLN A 34 -22.08 -3.64 -8.54
N ARG A 35 -21.33 -4.76 -8.59
CA ARG A 35 -21.72 -5.95 -9.37
C ARG A 35 -22.60 -6.93 -8.56
N SER A 36 -23.44 -7.68 -9.27
CA SER A 36 -24.43 -8.64 -8.73
C SER A 36 -23.80 -9.91 -8.13
N GLU A 37 -24.46 -10.50 -7.13
CA GLU A 37 -24.09 -11.81 -6.53
C GLU A 37 -24.13 -12.94 -7.58
N PRO A 38 -23.18 -13.89 -7.58
CA PRO A 38 -22.37 -14.40 -6.45
C PRO A 38 -20.87 -14.06 -6.46
N GLU A 39 -20.34 -13.44 -7.50
CA GLU A 39 -18.88 -13.17 -7.63
C GLU A 39 -18.38 -12.03 -6.73
N LYS A 40 -19.28 -11.13 -6.32
CA LYS A 40 -19.01 -9.96 -5.48
C LYS A 40 -18.28 -10.31 -4.17
N SER A 41 -18.77 -11.32 -3.45
CA SER A 41 -18.20 -11.77 -2.17
C SER A 41 -16.78 -12.34 -2.35
N ILE A 42 -16.57 -13.11 -3.41
CA ILE A 42 -15.29 -13.76 -3.73
C ILE A 42 -14.27 -12.70 -4.13
N LEU A 43 -14.62 -11.77 -5.04
CA LEU A 43 -13.76 -10.67 -5.47
C LEU A 43 -13.40 -9.74 -4.31
N GLN A 44 -14.36 -9.38 -3.46
CA GLN A 44 -14.08 -8.56 -2.28
C GLN A 44 -13.11 -9.24 -1.30
N SER A 45 -13.27 -10.54 -1.05
CA SER A 45 -12.37 -11.28 -0.17
C SER A 45 -10.93 -11.31 -0.70
N GLN A 46 -10.77 -11.48 -2.03
CA GLN A 46 -9.48 -11.45 -2.71
C GLN A 46 -8.86 -10.05 -2.69
N PHE A 47 -9.60 -9.00 -3.02
CA PHE A 47 -9.11 -7.62 -2.98
C PHE A 47 -8.69 -7.21 -1.57
N ARG A 48 -9.49 -7.55 -0.56
CA ARG A 48 -9.19 -7.28 0.85
C ARG A 48 -7.93 -8.00 1.31
N LEU A 49 -7.68 -9.23 0.83
CA LEU A 49 -6.45 -9.97 1.11
C LEU A 49 -5.23 -9.32 0.42
N MET A 50 -5.42 -8.85 -0.82
CA MET A 50 -4.38 -8.20 -1.61
C MET A 50 -4.00 -6.83 -1.01
N GLU A 51 -4.99 -6.05 -0.55
CA GLU A 51 -4.80 -4.82 0.23
C GLU A 51 -4.05 -5.08 1.53
N LYS A 52 -4.45 -6.12 2.29
CA LYS A 52 -3.79 -6.46 3.56
C LYS A 52 -2.33 -6.83 3.36
N ARG A 53 -2.02 -7.63 2.33
CA ARG A 53 -0.62 -7.99 2.00
C ARG A 53 0.19 -6.77 1.56
N LEU A 54 -0.39 -5.90 0.74
CA LEU A 54 0.29 -4.70 0.28
C LEU A 54 0.57 -3.72 1.45
N TRP A 55 -0.42 -3.52 2.31
CA TRP A 55 -0.33 -2.62 3.44
C TRP A 55 0.68 -3.11 4.47
N TYR A 56 0.54 -4.36 4.93
CA TYR A 56 1.45 -4.93 5.93
C TYR A 56 2.82 -5.31 5.38
N GLY A 57 2.92 -5.68 4.10
CA GLY A 57 4.17 -6.13 3.50
C GLY A 57 5.06 -4.99 3.01
N ILE A 58 4.49 -3.95 2.42
CA ILE A 58 5.27 -2.87 1.77
C ILE A 58 5.12 -1.56 2.53
N THR A 59 3.87 -1.13 2.73
CA THR A 59 3.57 0.25 3.17
C THR A 59 3.94 0.46 4.64
N TRP A 60 3.62 -0.49 5.50
CA TRP A 60 3.88 -0.43 6.94
C TRP A 60 5.38 -0.47 7.30
N PRO A 61 6.18 -1.45 6.84
CA PRO A 61 7.62 -1.46 7.13
C PRO A 61 8.34 -0.29 6.45
N SER A 62 7.95 0.10 5.23
CA SER A 62 8.56 1.26 4.57
C SER A 62 8.29 2.56 5.33
N ALA A 63 7.08 2.77 5.86
CA ALA A 63 6.76 3.95 6.68
C ALA A 63 7.61 4.01 7.96
N VAL A 64 7.76 2.88 8.65
CA VAL A 64 8.56 2.79 9.87
C VAL A 64 10.03 3.06 9.58
N LEU A 65 10.60 2.44 8.54
CA LEU A 65 11.98 2.71 8.12
C LEU A 65 12.15 4.18 7.71
N THR A 66 11.23 4.72 6.91
CA THR A 66 11.24 6.12 6.50
C THR A 66 11.30 7.04 7.71
N MET A 67 10.42 6.86 8.70
CA MET A 67 10.36 7.72 9.88
C MET A 67 11.64 7.66 10.72
N ILE A 68 12.24 6.47 10.89
CA ILE A 68 13.51 6.30 11.61
C ILE A 68 14.67 6.96 10.87
N PHE A 69 14.77 6.76 9.55
CA PHE A 69 15.81 7.38 8.73
C PHE A 69 15.61 8.88 8.52
N GLY A 70 14.40 9.41 8.74
CA GLY A 70 14.08 10.83 8.58
C GLY A 70 14.37 11.68 9.81
N ILE A 71 14.54 11.04 10.97
CA ILE A 71 14.93 11.69 12.22
C ILE A 71 16.45 11.95 12.27
N TRP A 72 17.24 11.35 11.38
CA TRP A 72 18.71 11.44 11.36
C TRP A 72 19.29 12.22 10.18
#